data_AF-A0A0L9UBU4-F1
#
_entry.id   AF-A0A0L9UBU4-F1
#
_cell.length_a   1.000
_cell.length_b   1.000
_cell.length_c   1.000
_cell.angle_alpha   90.00
_cell.angle_beta   90.00
_cell.angle_gamma   90.00
#
_symmetry.space_group_name_H-M   'P 1'
#
loop_
_entity.id
_entity.type
_entity.pdbx_description
1 polymer ?
#
loop_
_entity_poly.entity_id
_entity_poly.type
_entity_poly.pdbx_seq_one_letter_code
_entity_poly.pdbx_strand_id
1 'polypeptide(L)'
;MKSSSSHKAIDLVDEACANVRVQLNSQPEEIDNLERKRMQLEVDLHALDKENDKASKARLVEARKELDDLRDKLQPLMMKYIMEKERIDEIGRLKQKREEEVESAIQAA
;
A
#
# COMPACT_ATOMS: atom_id res chain seq x y z
N MET A 1 -7.48 -18.89 -40.77
CA MET A 1 -8.14 -18.66 -39.46
C MET A 1 -7.22 -19.10 -38.31
N LYS A 2 -6.12 -18.38 -38.03
CA LYS A 2 -5.16 -18.77 -36.95
C LYS A 2 -4.56 -17.61 -36.11
N SER A 3 -5.06 -16.37 -36.21
CA SER A 3 -4.53 -15.25 -35.40
C SER A 3 -5.29 -14.95 -34.09
N SER A 4 -6.53 -15.43 -33.91
CA SER A 4 -7.37 -15.02 -32.76
C SER A 4 -6.87 -15.53 -31.39
N SER A 5 -6.21 -16.68 -31.34
CA SER A 5 -5.76 -17.30 -30.08
C SER A 5 -4.60 -16.55 -29.45
N SER A 6 -3.70 -16.00 -30.28
CA SER A 6 -2.51 -15.28 -29.81
C SER A 6 -2.86 -13.89 -29.28
N HIS A 7 -3.79 -13.18 -29.93
CA HIS A 7 -4.28 -11.89 -29.44
C HIS A 7 -5.01 -12.02 -28.11
N LYS A 8 -5.91 -13.01 -27.98
CA LYS A 8 -6.61 -13.26 -26.71
C LYS A 8 -5.66 -13.64 -25.56
N ALA A 9 -4.57 -14.34 -25.85
CA ALA A 9 -3.56 -14.65 -24.84
C ALA A 9 -2.81 -13.40 -24.39
N ILE A 10 -2.53 -12.45 -25.30
CA ILE A 10 -1.92 -11.16 -24.98
C ILE A 10 -2.89 -10.32 -24.16
N ASP A 11 -4.16 -10.21 -24.56
CA ASP A 11 -5.18 -9.43 -23.83
C ASP A 11 -5.33 -9.90 -22.37
N LEU A 12 -5.33 -11.22 -22.14
CA LEU A 12 -5.43 -11.81 -20.80
C LEU A 12 -4.19 -11.52 -19.93
N VAL A 13 -3.00 -11.49 -20.54
CA VAL A 13 -1.76 -11.10 -19.88
C VAL A 13 -1.77 -9.61 -19.56
N ASP A 14 -2.23 -8.76 -20.48
CA ASP A 14 -2.33 -7.32 -20.29
C ASP A 14 -3.33 -6.96 -19.18
N GLU A 15 -4.49 -7.64 -19.12
CA GLU A 15 -5.46 -7.49 -18.03
C GLU A 15 -4.88 -7.93 -16.68
N ALA A 16 -4.17 -9.07 -16.64
CA ALA A 16 -3.52 -9.53 -15.42
C ALA A 16 -2.42 -8.54 -14.96
N CYS A 17 -1.61 -8.03 -15.89
CA CYS A 17 -0.59 -7.02 -15.61
C CYS A 17 -1.21 -5.70 -15.15
N ALA A 18 -2.31 -5.26 -15.74
CA ALA A 18 -3.04 -4.06 -15.33
C ALA A 18 -3.61 -4.21 -13.92
N ASN A 19 -4.23 -5.35 -13.60
CA ASN A 19 -4.73 -5.64 -12.26
C ASN A 19 -3.60 -5.66 -11.21
N VAL A 20 -2.48 -6.30 -11.52
CA VAL A 20 -1.30 -6.30 -10.64
C VAL A 20 -0.79 -4.88 -10.43
N ARG A 21 -0.75 -4.05 -11.47
CA ARG A 21 -0.30 -2.65 -11.37
C ARG A 21 -1.24 -1.82 -10.48
N VAL A 22 -2.55 -2.01 -10.58
CA VAL A 22 -3.53 -1.34 -9.71
C VAL A 22 -3.34 -1.76 -8.25
N GLN A 23 -3.18 -3.07 -8.00
CA GLN A 23 -2.89 -3.59 -6.65
C GLN A 23 -1.59 -3.04 -6.08
N LEU A 24 -0.56 -2.91 -6.91
CA LEU A 24 0.76 -2.38 -6.52
C LEU A 24 0.74 -0.89 -6.18
N ASN A 25 -0.10 -0.13 -6.86
CA ASN A 25 -0.31 1.29 -6.59
C ASN A 25 -1.23 1.54 -5.37
N SER A 26 -1.88 0.49 -4.87
CA SER A 26 -2.81 0.57 -3.75
C SER A 26 -2.12 0.12 -2.47
N GLN A 27 -2.47 0.74 -1.35
CA GLN A 27 -2.03 0.28 -0.04
C GLN A 27 -2.58 -1.14 0.20
N PRO A 28 -1.78 -2.08 0.74
CA PRO A 28 -2.27 -3.40 1.09
C PRO A 28 -3.51 -3.32 1.99
N GLU A 29 -4.51 -4.14 1.69
CA GLU A 29 -5.80 -4.15 2.40
C GLU A 29 -5.62 -4.37 3.91
N GLU A 30 -4.62 -5.18 4.31
CA GLU A 30 -4.27 -5.40 5.71
C GLU A 30 -3.84 -4.10 6.41
N ILE A 31 -3.01 -3.28 5.75
CA ILE A 31 -2.57 -2.00 6.31
C ILE A 31 -3.75 -1.03 6.40
N ASP A 32 -4.55 -0.89 5.33
CA ASP A 32 -5.75 -0.05 5.32
C ASP A 32 -6.74 -0.43 6.44
N ASN A 33 -6.98 -1.73 6.63
CA ASN A 33 -7.84 -2.22 7.72
C ASN A 33 -7.30 -1.88 9.11
N LEU A 34 -6.00 -2.03 9.32
CA LEU A 34 -5.36 -1.68 10.60
C LEU A 34 -5.36 -0.17 10.85
N GLU A 35 -5.13 0.65 9.83
CA GLU A 35 -5.19 2.12 9.95
C GLU A 35 -6.60 2.62 10.25
N ARG A 36 -7.63 2.05 9.62
CA ARG A 36 -9.03 2.38 9.93
C ARG A 36 -9.36 2.07 11.39
N LYS A 37 -8.91 0.92 11.91
CA LYS A 37 -9.09 0.57 13.33
C LYS A 37 -8.33 1.51 14.25
N ARG A 38 -7.07 1.83 13.92
CA ARG A 38 -6.25 2.81 14.65
C ARG A 38 -6.97 4.15 14.77
N MET A 39 -7.47 4.67 13.66
CA MET A 39 -8.18 5.95 13.60
C MET A 39 -9.45 5.93 14.46
N GLN A 40 -10.24 4.85 14.39
CA GLN A 40 -11.43 4.71 15.23
C GLN A 40 -11.06 4.75 16.72
N LEU A 41 -10.03 4.01 17.13
CA LEU A 41 -9.55 4.01 18.52
C LEU A 41 -9.02 5.37 18.95
N GLU A 42 -8.34 6.12 18.09
CA GLU A 42 -7.88 7.48 18.40
C GLU A 42 -9.05 8.43 18.66
N VAL A 43 -10.13 8.32 17.88
CA VAL A 43 -11.37 9.08 18.10
C VAL A 43 -12.03 8.69 19.42
N ASP A 44 -12.16 7.38 19.69
CA ASP A 44 -12.77 6.86 20.91
C ASP A 44 -11.97 7.27 22.15
N LEU A 45 -10.63 7.23 22.07
CA LEU A 45 -9.74 7.73 23.11
C LEU A 45 -9.95 9.21 23.38
N HIS A 46 -10.06 10.04 22.35
CA HIS A 46 -10.31 11.47 22.53
C HIS A 46 -11.68 11.78 23.14
N ALA A 47 -12.68 10.93 22.91
CA ALA A 47 -13.98 11.01 23.57
C ALA A 47 -13.88 10.59 25.05
N LEU A 48 -13.24 9.45 25.33
CA LEU A 48 -13.07 8.92 26.68
C LEU A 48 -12.22 9.83 27.58
N ASP A 49 -11.25 10.55 27.03
CA ASP A 49 -10.38 11.48 27.79
C ASP A 49 -11.16 12.66 28.40
N LYS A 50 -12.38 12.93 27.90
CA LYS A 50 -13.27 13.99 28.42
C LYS A 50 -14.20 13.48 29.52
N GLU A 51 -14.23 12.17 29.77
CA GLU A 51 -15.07 11.53 30.78
C GLU A 51 -14.28 11.32 32.10
N ASN A 52 -14.94 11.49 33.24
CA ASN A 52 -14.28 11.48 34.55
C ASN A 52 -14.64 10.28 35.44
N ASP A 53 -15.54 9.39 34.99
CA ASP A 53 -15.96 8.25 35.78
C ASP A 53 -14.93 7.10 35.76
N LYS A 54 -15.06 6.21 36.74
CA LYS A 54 -14.11 5.11 36.96
C LYS A 54 -14.14 4.09 35.82
N ALA A 55 -15.29 3.87 35.18
CA ALA A 55 -15.42 2.91 34.10
C ALA A 55 -14.75 3.45 32.82
N SER A 56 -14.88 4.75 32.54
CA SER A 56 -14.22 5.38 31.39
C SER A 56 -12.71 5.46 31.54
N LYS A 57 -12.19 5.68 32.74
CA LYS A 57 -10.74 5.56 33.00
C LYS A 57 -10.20 4.15 32.75
N ALA A 58 -10.95 3.11 33.12
CA ALA A 58 -10.55 1.73 32.83
C ALA A 58 -10.54 1.45 31.31
N ARG A 59 -11.61 1.84 30.60
CA ARG A 59 -11.70 1.71 29.13
C ARG A 59 -10.60 2.50 28.40
N LEU A 60 -10.24 3.68 28.90
CA LEU A 60 -9.16 4.49 28.34
C LEU A 60 -7.80 3.76 28.39
N VAL A 61 -7.51 3.06 29.49
CA VAL A 61 -6.28 2.27 29.63
C VAL A 61 -6.26 1.10 28.65
N GLU A 62 -7.38 0.39 28.52
CA GLU A 62 -7.52 -0.73 27.57
C GLU A 62 -7.37 -0.25 26.12
N ALA A 63 -8.05 0.83 25.74
CA ALA A 63 -7.99 1.39 24.40
C ALA A 63 -6.59 1.92 24.04
N ARG A 64 -5.84 2.49 25.00
CA ARG A 64 -4.43 2.88 24.78
C ARG A 64 -3.55 1.67 24.51
N LYS A 65 -3.75 0.59 25.26
CA LYS A 65 -3.00 -0.66 25.05
C LYS A 65 -3.29 -1.25 23.68
N GLU A 66 -4.56 -1.29 23.27
CA GLU A 66 -4.95 -1.78 21.94
C GLU A 66 -4.38 -0.89 20.82
N LEU A 67 -4.33 0.44 21.02
CA LEU A 67 -3.71 1.35 20.08
C LEU A 67 -2.21 1.05 19.91
N ASP A 68 -1.49 0.83 21.01
CA ASP A 68 -0.06 0.48 20.97
C ASP A 68 0.15 -0.88 20.26
N ASP A 69 -0.66 -1.89 20.58
CA ASP A 69 -0.64 -3.21 19.91
C ASP A 69 -0.90 -3.09 18.39
N LEU A 70 -1.79 -2.18 17.97
CA LEU A 70 -2.04 -1.90 16.55
C LEU A 70 -0.86 -1.19 15.89
N ARG A 71 -0.19 -0.25 16.58
CA ARG A 71 0.99 0.44 16.05
C ARG A 71 2.14 -0.53 15.84
N ASP A 72 2.36 -1.44 16.78
CA ASP A 72 3.40 -2.47 16.69
C ASP A 72 3.16 -3.44 15.52
N LYS A 73 1.90 -3.74 15.20
CA LYS A 73 1.53 -4.53 14.01
C LYS A 73 1.67 -3.74 12.72
N LEU A 74 1.29 -2.47 12.72
CA LEU A 74 1.28 -1.63 11.51
C LEU A 74 2.69 -1.26 11.06
N GLN A 75 3.59 -0.95 12.00
CA GLN A 75 4.95 -0.48 11.70
C GLN A 75 5.73 -1.41 10.74
N PRO A 76 5.86 -2.73 10.99
CA PRO A 76 6.62 -3.60 10.09
C PRO A 76 5.95 -3.73 8.72
N LEU A 77 4.62 -3.75 8.66
CA LEU A 77 3.88 -3.85 7.40
C LEU A 77 4.08 -2.59 6.55
N MET A 78 3.98 -1.41 7.16
CA MET A 78 4.20 -0.12 6.51
C MET A 78 5.63 0.02 6.01
N MET A 79 6.62 -0.39 6.82
CA MET A 79 8.03 -0.37 6.43
C MET A 79 8.27 -1.25 5.20
N LYS A 80 7.74 -2.49 5.21
CA LYS A 80 7.86 -3.39 4.07
C LYS A 80 7.21 -2.80 2.81
N TYR A 81 6.00 -2.24 2.94
CA TYR A 81 5.30 -1.62 1.82
C TYR A 81 6.08 -0.44 1.22
N ILE A 82 6.61 0.45 2.05
CA ILE A 82 7.43 1.58 1.58
C ILE A 82 8.67 1.08 0.84
N MET A 83 9.40 0.12 1.42
CA MET A 83 10.59 -0.46 0.78
C MET A 83 10.27 -1.11 -0.58
N GLU A 84 9.15 -1.85 -0.67
CA GLU A 84 8.72 -2.46 -1.92
C GLU A 84 8.38 -1.40 -2.96
N LYS A 85 7.62 -0.37 -2.58
CA LYS A 85 7.25 0.74 -3.45
C LYS A 85 8.48 1.49 -3.98
N GLU A 86 9.41 1.86 -3.11
CA GLU A 86 10.66 2.52 -3.50
C GLU A 86 11.46 1.69 -4.51
N ARG A 87 11.52 0.37 -4.29
CA ARG A 87 12.21 -0.54 -5.22
C ARG A 87 11.54 -0.57 -6.59
N ILE A 88 10.22 -0.55 -6.64
CA ILE A 88 9.45 -0.53 -7.90
C ILE A 88 9.64 0.79 -8.63
N ASP A 89 9.57 1.90 -7.90
CA ASP A 89 9.78 3.24 -8.45
C ASP A 89 11.19 3.37 -9.06
N GLU A 90 12.22 2.85 -8.37
CA GLU A 90 13.59 2.84 -8.89
C GLU A 90 13.73 1.97 -10.14
N ILE A 91 13.11 0.77 -10.17
CA ILE A 91 13.09 -0.07 -11.39
C ILE A 91 12.41 0.67 -12.55
N GLY A 92 11.31 1.39 -12.28
CA GLY A 92 10.61 2.20 -13.26
C GLY A 92 11.51 3.30 -13.83
N ARG A 93 12.19 4.05 -12.96
CA ARG A 93 13.13 5.10 -13.34
C ARG A 93 14.29 4.56 -14.17
N LEU A 94 14.89 3.44 -13.78
CA LEU A 94 16.00 2.82 -14.53
C LEU A 94 15.55 2.32 -15.91
N LYS A 95 14.31 1.83 -16.05
CA LYS A 95 13.73 1.47 -17.35
C LYS A 95 13.58 2.68 -18.25
N GLN A 96 12.98 3.76 -17.74
CA GLN A 96 12.81 4.99 -18.49
C GLN A 96 14.16 5.56 -18.95
N LYS A 97 15.14 5.65 -18.04
CA LYS A 97 16.48 6.13 -18.38
C LYS A 97 17.14 5.32 -19.50
N ARG A 98 17.00 4.00 -19.46
CA ARG A 98 17.52 3.11 -20.51
C ARG A 98 16.84 3.37 -21.87
N GLU A 99 15.51 3.56 -21.87
CA GLU A 99 14.77 3.88 -23.09
C GLU A 99 15.22 5.23 -23.67
N GLU A 100 15.36 6.26 -22.83
CA GLU A 100 15.88 7.57 -23.22
C GLU A 100 17.30 7.48 -23.81
N GLU A 101 18.19 6.70 -23.20
CA GLU A 101 19.56 6.46 -23.71
C GLU A 101 19.56 5.75 -25.07
N VAL A 102 18.70 4.74 -25.25
CA VAL A 102 18.56 4.02 -26.51
C VAL A 102 18.00 4.91 -27.61
N GLU A 103 16.97 5.69 -27.33
CA GLU A 103 16.40 6.65 -28.29
C GLU A 103 17.44 7.71 -28.69
N SER A 104 18.18 8.26 -27.72
CA SER A 104 19.25 9.21 -27.99
C SER A 104 20.35 8.61 -28.87
N ALA A 105 20.74 7.34 -28.64
CA ALA A 105 21.73 6.66 -29.45
C ALA A 105 21.26 6.40 -30.89
N ILE A 106 19.96 6.10 -31.08
CA ILE A 106 19.36 5.92 -32.41
C ILE A 106 19.30 7.26 -33.16
N GLN A 107 18.95 8.36 -32.48
CA GLN A 107 18.88 9.68 -33.11
C GLN A 107 20.26 10.26 -33.45
N ALA A 108 21.31 9.81 -32.77
CA ALA A 108 22.69 10.22 -33.01
C ALA A 108 23.40 9.42 -34.14
N ALA A 109 22.78 8.35 -34.65
CA ALA A 109 23.29 7.48 -35.71
C ALA A 109 22.68 7.81 -37.08
#